data_AF-A0A348T0F5-F1
#
_entry.id   AF-A0A348T0F5-F1
#
_cell.length_a   1.000
_cell.length_b   1.000
_cell.length_c   1.000
_cell.angle_alpha   90.00
_cell.angle_beta   90.00
_cell.angle_gamma   90.00
#
_symmetry.space_group_name_H-M   'P 1'
#
loop_
_entity.id
_entity.type
_entity.pdbx_description
1 polymer ?
#
loop_
_entity_poly.entity_id
_entity_poly.type
_entity_poly.pdbx_seq_one_letter_code
_entity_poly.pdbx_strand_id
1 'polypeptide(L)' 'MDRLISCEFNMDNACVELKFLDGSMIAIDTIAVENEVADNMYQRSELDYLIYNDPVGYADLVL' A
#
# COMPACT_ATOMS: atom_id res chain seq x y z
N MET A 1 -9.26 -2.41 9.46
CA MET A 1 -8.45 -1.21 9.74
C MET A 1 -8.49 -0.70 11.19
N ASP A 2 -9.40 -1.17 12.05
CA ASP A 2 -9.77 -0.52 13.35
C ASP A 2 -8.68 -0.32 14.42
N ARG A 3 -7.45 -0.80 14.21
CA ARG A 3 -6.32 -0.67 15.15
C ARG A 3 -5.04 -0.15 14.50
N LEU A 4 -5.18 0.49 13.34
CA LEU A 4 -4.08 1.10 12.61
C LEU A 4 -3.64 2.40 13.30
N ILE A 5 -2.34 2.56 13.54
CA ILE A 5 -1.71 3.81 13.99
C ILE A 5 -1.33 4.66 12.79
N SER A 6 -0.66 4.05 11.80
CA SER A 6 -0.18 4.72 10.61
C SER A 6 -0.18 3.75 9.43
N CYS A 7 -0.44 4.30 8.24
CA CYS A 7 -0.25 3.62 6.97
C CYS A 7 0.34 4.63 6.01
N GLU A 8 1.57 4.40 5.60
CA GLU A 8 2.36 5.37 4.85
C GLU A 8 3.16 4.65 3.77
N PHE A 9 3.33 5.30 2.62
CA PHE A 9 4.24 4.83 1.60
C PHE A 9 5.68 5.21 1.97
N ASN A 10 6.54 4.20 2.07
CA ASN A 10 7.96 4.35 2.30
C ASN A 10 8.70 4.34 0.94
N MET A 11 9.15 5.51 0.50
CA MET A 11 9.87 5.67 -0.76
C MET A 11 11.26 5.01 -0.76
N ASP A 12 11.86 4.76 0.41
CA ASP A 12 13.20 4.17 0.48
C ASP A 12 13.19 2.68 0.06
N ASN A 13 12.08 1.99 0.29
CA ASN A 13 11.92 0.56 -0.01
C ASN A 13 10.74 0.25 -0.95
N ALA A 14 10.00 1.26 -1.39
CA ALA A 14 8.79 1.13 -2.22
C ALA A 14 7.70 0.24 -1.59
N CYS A 15 7.54 0.30 -0.26
CA CYS A 15 6.48 -0.42 0.45
C CYS A 15 5.42 0.52 1.01
N VAL A 16 4.17 0.06 1.07
CA VAL A 16 3.17 0.65 1.98
C VAL A 16 3.29 -0.05 3.33
N GLU A 17 3.65 0.70 4.37
CA GLU A 17 3.90 0.19 5.71
C GLU A 17 2.74 0.51 6.64
N LEU A 18 2.13 -0.52 7.22
CA LEU A 18 1.05 -0.42 8.20
C LEU A 18 1.61 -0.74 9.58
N LYS A 19 1.35 0.14 10.55
CA LYS A 19 1.69 -0.07 11.95
C LYS A 19 0.44 -0.15 12.81
N PHE A 20 0.35 -1.18 13.65
CA PHE A 20 -0.82 -1.40 14.51
C PHE A 20 -0.54 -1.07 15.98
N LEU A 21 -1.62 -0.87 16.74
CA LEU A 21 -1.59 -0.55 18.16
C LEU A 21 -0.87 -1.58 19.04
N ASP A 22 -0.79 -2.84 18.60
CA ASP A 22 -0.07 -3.90 19.31
C ASP A 22 1.43 -3.94 18.99
N GLY A 23 1.91 -3.03 18.15
CA GLY A 23 3.30 -2.94 17.71
C GLY A 23 3.66 -3.83 16.52
N SER A 24 2.72 -4.62 15.99
CA SER A 24 2.92 -5.36 14.74
C SER A 24 2.99 -4.41 13.54
N MET A 25 3.68 -4.87 12.49
CA MET A 25 3.81 -4.14 11.23
C MET A 25 3.60 -5.07 10.03
N ILE A 26 2.97 -4.53 8.99
CA ILE A 26 2.85 -5.15 7.67
C ILE A 26 3.54 -4.21 6.68
N ALA A 27 4.30 -4.77 5.74
CA ALA A 27 4.86 -4.02 4.62
C ALA A 27 4.36 -4.67 3.32
N ILE A 28 3.66 -3.89 2.50
CA ILE A 28 3.15 -4.33 1.20
C ILE A 28 4.15 -3.87 0.14
N ASP A 29 4.78 -4.81 -0.55
CA ASP A 29 5.67 -4.52 -1.68
C ASP A 29 4.83 -4.06 -2.88
N THR A 30 4.86 -2.75 -3.15
CA THR A 30 4.02 -2.14 -4.19
C THR A 30 4.38 -2.62 -5.58
N ILE A 31 5.66 -2.92 -5.82
CA ILE A 31 6.16 -3.39 -7.12
C ILE A 31 5.64 -4.80 -7.38
N ALA A 32 5.70 -5.68 -6.37
CA ALA A 32 5.21 -7.04 -6.47
C ALA A 32 3.70 -7.07 -6.75
N VAL A 33 2.92 -6.34 -5.95
CA VAL A 33 1.47 -6.26 -6.11
C VAL A 33 1.12 -5.73 -7.50
N GLU A 34 1.61 -4.56 -7.90
CA GLU A 34 1.25 -3.97 -9.18
C GLU A 34 1.64 -4.85 -10.39
N ASN A 35 2.75 -5.58 -10.32
CA ASN A 35 3.13 -6.52 -11.38
C ASN A 35 2.17 -7.73 -11.48
N GLU A 36 1.53 -8.09 -10.37
CA GLU A 36 0.56 -9.19 -10.33
C GLU A 36 -0.85 -8.74 -10.74
N VAL A 37 -1.28 -7.54 -10.34
CA VAL A 37 -2.68 -7.12 -10.51
C VAL A 37 -2.92 -6.16 -11.69
N ALA A 38 -1.92 -5.41 -12.14
CA ALA A 38 -2.12 -4.43 -13.22
C ALA A 38 -1.76 -5.00 -14.60
N ASP A 39 -2.75 -5.15 -15.47
CA ASP A 39 -2.59 -5.61 -16.85
C ASP A 39 -2.20 -4.49 -17.81
N ASN A 40 -2.40 -3.23 -17.41
CA ASN A 40 -2.12 -2.06 -18.24
C ASN A 40 -1.74 -0.82 -17.42
N MET A 41 -1.22 0.19 -18.12
CA MET A 41 -0.73 1.41 -17.49
C MET A 41 -1.81 2.24 -16.78
N TYR A 42 -3.08 2.12 -17.18
CA TYR A 42 -4.16 2.86 -16.52
C TYR A 42 -4.45 2.28 -15.15
N GLN A 43 -4.60 0.95 -15.06
CA GLN A 43 -4.75 0.27 -13.76
C GLN A 43 -3.56 0.53 -12.83
N ARG A 44 -2.34 0.54 -13.38
CA ARG A 44 -1.15 0.86 -12.59
C ARG A 44 -1.17 2.30 -12.08
N SER A 45 -1.60 3.25 -12.91
CA SER A 45 -1.75 4.65 -12.51
C SER A 45 -2.80 4.84 -11.40
N GLU A 46 -3.87 4.04 -11.35
CA GLU A 46 -4.83 4.08 -10.25
C GLU A 46 -4.22 3.57 -8.94
N LEU A 47 -3.41 2.51 -9.00
CA LEU A 47 -2.66 1.99 -7.85
C LEU A 47 -1.63 3.02 -7.37
N ASP A 48 -0.84 3.60 -8.28
CA ASP A 48 0.08 4.70 -7.98
C ASP A 48 -0.64 5.85 -7.27
N TYR A 49 -1.81 6.26 -7.77
CA TYR A 49 -2.59 7.32 -7.15
C TYR A 49 -2.91 7.01 -5.69
N LEU A 50 -3.37 5.78 -5.40
CA LEU A 50 -3.65 5.35 -4.03
C LEU A 50 -2.37 5.32 -3.19
N ILE A 51 -1.27 4.76 -3.68
CA ILE A 51 0.01 4.69 -2.95
C ILE A 51 0.46 6.08 -2.46
N TYR A 52 0.35 7.12 -3.31
CA TYR A 52 0.81 8.47 -2.96
C TYR A 52 -0.21 9.33 -2.21
N ASN A 53 -1.51 9.14 -2.46
CA ASN A 53 -2.55 10.04 -1.95
C ASN A 53 -3.45 9.41 -0.89
N ASP A 54 -3.63 8.10 -0.93
CA ASP A 54 -4.43 7.33 0.03
C ASP A 54 -3.84 5.93 0.29
N PRO A 55 -2.71 5.84 1.02
CA PRO A 55 -2.06 4.56 1.31
C PRO A 55 -2.97 3.58 2.07
N VAL A 56 -3.92 4.12 2.86
CA VAL A 56 -4.94 3.35 3.57
C VAL A 56 -5.88 2.68 2.57
N GLY A 57 -6.38 3.42 1.60
CA GLY A 57 -7.18 2.88 0.50
C GLY A 57 -6.44 1.85 -0.34
N TYR A 58 -5.15 2.06 -0.61
CA TYR A 58 -4.30 1.05 -1.26
C TYR A 58 -4.23 -0.24 -0.43
N ALA A 59 -3.96 -0.13 0.87
CA ALA A 59 -3.85 -1.30 1.73
C ALA A 59 -5.17 -2.06 1.91
N ASP A 60 -6.31 -1.35 1.96
CA ASP A 60 -7.66 -1.96 2.03
C ASP A 60 -8.03 -2.70 0.74
N LEU A 61 -7.50 -2.27 -0.41
CA LEU A 61 -7.69 -2.96 -1.68
C LEU A 61 -6.87 -4.27 -1.77
N VAL A 62 -5.70 -4.32 -1.13
CA VAL A 62 -4.75 -5.43 -1.25
C VAL A 62 -4.92 -6.51 -0.17
N LEU A 63 -5.35 -6.15 1.03
CA LEU A 63 -5.48 -7.04 2.20
C LEU A 63 -6.90 -7.58 2.39
#